data_AF-A0A3C1Q550-F1
#
_entry.id   AF-A0A3C1Q550-F1
#
_cell.length_a   1.000
_cell.length_b   1.000
_cell.length_c   1.000
_cell.angle_alpha   90.00
_cell.angle_beta   90.00
_cell.angle_gamma   90.00
#
_symmetry.space_group_name_H-M   'P 1'
#
loop_
_entity.id
_entity.type
_entity.pdbx_description
1 polymer ?
#
loop_
_entity_poly.entity_id
_entity_poly.type
_entity_poly.pdbx_seq_one_letter_code
_entity_poly.pdbx_strand_id
1 'polypeptide(L)'
;MEAFCCRRRRSGGCHPFLLMLFAAAVAAVVLLGAPAGHVCAAENQEAPLKIGGDVEFKLRSAWGDPSALLGTGYSSGSFELMQLLSLNVRGQVAPGLTISANLDNRKDGNLQVMELRLDGDPLKGRFGGLSFRSQNPYTSYSARLRGLELSAQFPRFAVGATFGRVQGIAAKKTFQGNTAQETIVYEPQAPYGPSPSTSGLSASWDGMEYYFLSEPYDPDFMGCWIRYDDEHEPGEGRSLEETLNLWDLGYLYIEDPAGRGGLSAGSKVPLATGQFVSVSSSDEMLALRSEIRSILRGQIQSAIRSYNSEHGLTGGNQKRYPFVYGSETEAAFLNDLLSHHAYIVAGTEDGVGVTVLDARADSYVRRRLYDLGQTDVVPGSVVVEVRKAGKFLPVETELPLVFQVAYD
;
A
#
# COMPACT_ATOMS: atom_id res chain seq x y z
N MET A 1 47.89 -50.01 55.43
CA MET A 1 48.54 -48.98 54.59
C MET A 1 47.55 -48.62 53.50
N GLU A 2 46.60 -47.73 53.80
CA GLU A 2 46.72 -46.25 53.74
C GLU A 2 46.86 -45.79 52.27
N ALA A 3 45.78 -45.25 51.69
CA ALA A 3 45.43 -43.80 51.61
C ALA A 3 46.10 -43.17 50.36
N PHE A 4 45.48 -42.31 49.53
CA PHE A 4 44.68 -41.13 49.83
C PHE A 4 44.02 -40.57 48.54
N CYS A 5 42.93 -39.82 48.74
CA CYS A 5 42.47 -38.63 48.00
C CYS A 5 41.60 -38.71 46.71
N CYS A 6 40.31 -38.36 46.92
CA CYS A 6 39.50 -37.28 46.30
C CYS A 6 39.27 -37.29 44.76
N ARG A 7 38.07 -37.02 44.20
CA ARG A 7 37.03 -36.06 44.61
C ARG A 7 35.72 -36.30 43.80
N ARG A 8 34.58 -36.38 44.50
CA ARG A 8 33.21 -36.24 43.95
C ARG A 8 32.97 -34.78 43.51
N ARG A 9 32.33 -34.55 42.35
CA ARG A 9 31.81 -33.24 41.94
C ARG A 9 30.29 -33.19 42.19
N ARG A 10 29.87 -32.25 43.05
CA ARG A 10 28.47 -31.92 43.38
C ARG A 10 28.03 -30.68 42.59
N SER A 11 26.71 -30.61 42.41
CA SER A 11 25.85 -29.49 42.03
C SER A 11 26.34 -28.08 42.40
N GLY A 12 26.26 -27.14 41.46
CA GLY A 12 26.37 -25.70 41.67
C GLY A 12 25.06 -25.02 41.29
N GLY A 13 24.42 -24.37 42.27
CA GLY A 13 23.14 -23.68 42.14
C GLY A 13 23.24 -22.30 41.46
N CYS A 14 22.07 -21.87 41.00
CA CYS A 14 21.74 -20.56 40.43
C CYS A 14 22.20 -19.41 41.34
N HIS A 15 22.88 -18.40 40.78
CA HIS A 15 23.17 -17.14 41.48
C HIS A 15 22.08 -16.09 41.16
N PRO A 16 21.15 -15.79 42.09
CA PRO A 16 20.15 -14.73 41.92
C PRO A 16 20.74 -13.30 42.02
N PHE A 17 22.03 -13.18 42.32
CA PHE A 17 22.71 -11.89 42.51
C PHE A 17 23.03 -11.15 41.21
N LEU A 18 23.23 -11.88 40.09
CA LEU A 18 23.63 -11.27 38.82
C LEU A 18 22.45 -10.60 38.09
N LEU A 19 21.24 -11.14 38.28
CA LEU A 19 20.00 -10.59 37.72
C LEU A 19 19.52 -9.33 38.46
N MET A 20 19.74 -9.25 39.78
CA MET A 20 19.45 -8.02 40.54
C MET A 20 20.41 -6.87 40.19
N LEU A 21 21.68 -7.17 39.89
CA LEU A 21 22.67 -6.16 39.47
C LEU A 21 22.36 -5.58 38.08
N PHE A 22 21.82 -6.40 37.16
CA PHE A 22 21.39 -5.91 35.85
C PHE A 22 20.10 -5.07 35.92
N ALA A 23 19.14 -5.47 36.76
CA ALA A 23 17.91 -4.69 36.96
C ALA A 23 18.18 -3.33 37.64
N ALA A 24 19.12 -3.28 38.60
CA ALA A 24 19.53 -2.04 39.25
C ALA A 24 20.29 -1.09 38.32
N ALA A 25 21.11 -1.61 37.41
CA ALA A 25 21.84 -0.80 36.43
C ALA A 25 20.91 -0.18 35.38
N VAL A 26 19.86 -0.88 34.95
CA VAL A 26 18.86 -0.34 34.01
C VAL A 26 17.97 0.72 34.70
N ALA A 27 17.59 0.51 35.96
CA ALA A 27 16.85 1.51 36.72
C ALA A 27 17.66 2.81 36.98
N ALA A 28 18.97 2.70 37.23
CA ALA A 28 19.84 3.85 37.43
C ALA A 28 20.00 4.72 36.16
N VAL A 29 20.04 4.11 34.97
CA VAL A 29 20.13 4.85 33.70
C VAL A 29 18.81 5.57 33.37
N VAL A 30 17.66 4.99 33.75
CA VAL A 30 16.35 5.64 33.59
C VAL A 30 16.14 6.78 34.60
N LEU A 31 16.70 6.68 35.81
CA LEU A 31 16.59 7.73 36.83
C LEU A 31 17.61 8.87 36.69
N LEU A 32 18.78 8.64 36.07
CA LEU A 32 19.82 9.67 35.87
C LEU A 32 19.70 10.45 34.55
N GLY A 33 18.74 10.08 33.68
CA GLY A 33 18.44 10.79 32.42
C GLY A 33 17.35 11.87 32.53
N ALA A 34 16.74 12.05 33.71
CA ALA A 34 15.77 13.14 33.91
C ALA A 34 16.52 14.47 34.04
N PRO A 35 16.36 15.44 33.12
CA PRO A 35 16.92 16.76 33.34
C PRO A 35 16.25 17.38 34.57
N ALA A 36 17.05 17.76 35.56
CA ALA A 36 16.62 18.57 36.69
C ALA A 36 16.04 19.88 36.14
N GLY A 37 14.72 20.04 36.25
CA GLY A 37 14.01 21.23 35.85
C GLY A 37 14.43 22.42 36.71
N HIS A 38 15.19 23.33 36.13
CA HIS A 38 15.05 24.74 36.47
C HIS A 38 13.73 25.21 35.86
N VAL A 39 12.76 25.52 36.70
CA VAL A 39 11.52 26.18 36.30
C VAL A 39 11.86 27.62 35.91
N CYS A 40 12.04 27.84 34.62
CA CYS A 40 11.85 29.14 33.99
C CYS A 40 10.59 29.01 33.12
N ALA A 41 9.61 29.86 33.37
CA ALA A 41 8.43 29.98 32.50
C ALA A 41 8.91 30.49 31.13
N ALA A 42 9.06 29.57 30.18
CA ALA A 42 9.27 29.86 28.78
C ALA A 42 7.94 29.68 28.04
N GLU A 43 7.58 30.70 27.27
CA GLU A 43 6.51 30.71 26.30
C GLU A 43 6.55 29.44 25.44
N ASN A 44 5.37 28.80 25.23
CA ASN A 44 5.23 27.54 24.49
C ASN A 44 5.76 27.69 23.05
N GLN A 45 7.03 27.37 22.83
CA GLN A 45 7.53 27.02 21.50
C GLN A 45 7.12 25.58 21.21
N GLU A 46 6.40 25.37 20.11
CA GLU A 46 6.07 24.02 19.64
C GLU A 46 7.33 23.15 19.59
N ALA A 47 7.23 21.91 20.08
CA ALA A 47 8.38 21.01 20.12
C ALA A 47 8.98 20.84 18.71
N PRO A 48 10.31 20.99 18.54
CA PRO A 48 10.98 20.95 17.24
C PRO A 48 10.87 19.60 16.52
N LEU A 49 10.48 18.54 17.24
CA LEU A 49 10.28 17.20 16.72
C LEU A 49 8.95 16.62 17.20
N LYS A 50 8.09 16.21 16.25
CA LYS A 50 6.87 15.44 16.52
C LYS A 50 7.19 13.96 16.29
N ILE A 51 7.12 13.19 17.37
CA ILE A 51 7.25 11.73 17.35
C ILE A 51 5.85 11.16 17.59
N GLY A 52 5.32 10.45 16.61
CA GLY A 52 4.03 9.77 16.69
C GLY A 52 4.17 8.28 16.39
N GLY A 53 3.24 7.49 16.91
CA GLY A 53 3.16 6.06 16.63
C GLY A 53 3.19 5.19 17.89
N ASP A 54 3.26 3.89 17.67
CA ASP A 54 3.01 2.88 18.69
C ASP A 54 4.24 2.02 18.96
N VAL A 55 4.49 1.78 20.24
CA VAL A 55 5.46 0.80 20.72
C VAL A 55 4.70 -0.27 21.47
N GLU A 56 4.80 -1.51 20.99
CA GLU A 56 4.17 -2.67 21.61
C GLU A 56 5.26 -3.66 22.04
N PHE A 57 5.22 -4.07 23.31
CA PHE A 57 6.12 -5.10 23.85
C PHE A 57 5.32 -6.39 24.07
N LYS A 58 5.71 -7.46 23.39
CA LYS A 58 5.15 -8.79 23.59
C LYS A 58 6.15 -9.63 24.36
N LEU A 59 5.82 -9.94 25.61
CA LEU A 59 6.55 -10.93 26.39
C LEU A 59 5.91 -12.30 26.19
N ARG A 60 6.69 -13.25 25.69
CA ARG A 60 6.27 -14.65 25.51
C ARG A 60 7.07 -15.53 26.47
N SER A 61 6.39 -16.45 27.13
CA SER A 61 7.00 -17.50 27.94
C SER A 61 6.18 -18.77 27.81
N ALA A 62 6.85 -19.91 27.70
CA ALA A 62 6.21 -21.22 27.68
C ALA A 62 6.94 -22.20 28.60
N TRP A 63 6.17 -22.92 29.40
CA TRP A 63 6.65 -23.99 30.28
C TRP A 63 5.86 -25.26 29.98
N GLY A 64 6.58 -26.35 29.69
CA GLY A 64 5.97 -27.62 29.32
C GLY A 64 6.95 -28.58 28.66
N ASP A 65 6.44 -29.77 28.32
CA ASP A 65 7.21 -30.81 27.63
C ASP A 65 7.74 -30.27 26.28
N PRO A 66 9.06 -30.31 26.02
CA PRO A 66 9.65 -29.86 24.76
C PRO A 66 9.03 -30.51 23.51
N SER A 67 8.52 -31.75 23.63
CA SER A 67 7.87 -32.46 22.53
C SER A 67 6.51 -31.88 22.14
N ALA A 68 5.78 -31.29 23.10
CA ALA A 68 4.49 -30.64 22.88
C ALA A 68 4.63 -29.18 22.38
N LEU A 69 5.82 -28.59 22.53
CA LEU A 69 6.12 -27.22 22.09
C LEU A 69 6.78 -27.18 20.70
N LEU A 70 7.16 -28.33 20.14
CA LEU A 70 7.69 -28.45 18.78
C LEU A 70 6.62 -28.04 17.75
N GLY A 71 6.94 -27.03 16.93
CA GLY A 71 6.07 -26.51 15.87
C GLY A 71 5.14 -25.36 16.28
N THR A 72 5.08 -24.99 17.57
CA THR A 72 4.28 -23.84 18.05
C THR A 72 5.04 -22.52 17.99
N GLY A 73 6.35 -22.57 17.71
CA GLY A 73 7.24 -21.41 17.73
C GLY A 73 7.71 -20.98 19.13
N TYR A 74 7.31 -21.69 20.18
CA TYR A 74 7.74 -21.43 21.56
C TYR A 74 8.95 -22.29 21.96
N SER A 75 9.86 -21.69 22.72
CA SER A 75 11.01 -22.38 23.32
C SER A 75 10.75 -22.65 24.80
N SER A 76 10.88 -23.92 25.22
CA SER A 76 10.61 -24.33 26.62
C SER A 76 11.62 -23.70 27.59
N GLY A 77 11.11 -22.99 28.61
CA GLY A 77 11.94 -22.43 29.68
C GLY A 77 12.67 -21.11 29.35
N SER A 78 12.37 -20.46 28.24
CA SER A 78 12.94 -19.15 27.87
C SER A 78 11.89 -18.05 27.83
N PHE A 79 12.29 -16.84 28.23
CA PHE A 79 11.52 -15.62 28.01
C PHE A 79 11.95 -14.99 26.69
N GLU A 80 10.99 -14.72 25.82
CA GLU A 80 11.21 -14.02 24.56
C GLU A 80 10.51 -12.65 24.62
N LEU A 81 11.29 -11.58 24.54
CA LEU A 81 10.78 -10.22 24.49
C LEU A 81 10.82 -9.76 23.03
N MET A 82 9.65 -9.58 22.44
CA MET A 82 9.48 -9.07 21.09
C MET A 82 9.03 -7.61 21.16
N GLN A 83 9.78 -6.72 20.52
CA GLN A 83 9.47 -5.30 20.45
C GLN A 83 8.95 -4.95 19.05
N LEU A 84 7.69 -4.53 18.97
CA LEU A 84 7.02 -4.09 17.75
C LEU A 84 6.91 -2.56 17.77
N LEU A 85 7.54 -1.92 16.80
CA LEU A 85 7.70 -0.48 16.65
C LEU A 85 7.02 -0.02 15.36
N SER A 86 6.15 0.97 15.48
CA SER A 86 5.66 1.77 14.35
C SER A 86 5.84 3.24 14.75
N LEU A 87 6.93 3.86 14.31
CA LEU A 87 7.32 5.22 14.68
C LEU A 87 7.38 6.11 13.44
N ASN A 88 6.72 7.25 13.51
CA ASN A 88 6.83 8.34 12.55
C ASN A 88 7.41 9.55 13.28
N VAL A 89 8.59 9.96 12.84
CA VAL A 89 9.33 11.10 13.38
C VAL A 89 9.36 12.17 12.30
N ARG A 90 8.82 13.35 12.57
CA ARG A 90 8.92 14.51 11.66
C ARG A 90 9.19 15.76 12.46
N GLY A 91 10.15 16.57 12.02
CA GLY A 91 10.42 17.84 12.68
C GLY A 91 11.61 18.58 12.12
N GLN A 92 11.73 19.83 12.54
CA GLN A 92 12.83 20.71 12.22
C GLN A 92 13.80 20.75 13.39
N VAL A 93 15.00 20.21 13.19
CA VAL A 93 16.03 20.15 14.26
C VAL A 93 16.81 21.46 14.36
N ALA A 94 16.94 22.18 13.25
CA ALA A 94 17.55 23.50 13.18
C ALA A 94 16.98 24.28 11.98
N PRO A 95 17.14 25.62 11.90
CA PRO A 95 16.80 26.39 10.71
C PRO A 95 17.43 25.76 9.46
N GLY A 96 16.60 25.42 8.47
CA GLY A 96 17.03 24.72 7.26
C GLY A 96 17.34 23.22 7.40
N LEU A 97 17.24 22.58 8.58
CA LEU A 97 17.46 21.13 8.73
C LEU A 97 16.19 20.43 9.22
N THR A 98 15.61 19.62 8.34
CA THR A 98 14.40 18.82 8.61
C THR A 98 14.74 17.34 8.66
N ILE A 99 14.19 16.63 9.64
CA ILE A 99 14.32 15.18 9.77
C ILE A 99 12.94 14.55 9.60
N SER A 100 12.87 13.49 8.81
CA SER A 100 11.71 12.64 8.66
C SER A 100 12.12 11.16 8.69
N ALA A 101 11.61 10.38 9.62
CA ALA A 101 11.89 8.95 9.71
C ALA A 101 10.60 8.15 9.92
N ASN A 102 10.46 7.06 9.18
CA ASN A 102 9.38 6.10 9.35
C ASN A 102 9.98 4.72 9.60
N LEU A 103 9.75 4.21 10.82
CA LEU A 103 10.22 2.92 11.29
C LEU A 103 9.02 2.04 11.60
N ASP A 104 8.73 1.08 10.72
CA ASP A 104 7.70 0.07 10.97
C ASP A 104 8.31 -1.33 10.86
N ASN A 105 8.46 -2.01 12.00
CA ASN A 105 8.99 -3.38 12.05
C ASN A 105 7.87 -4.44 12.12
N ARG A 106 6.60 -4.05 11.98
CA ARG A 106 5.44 -4.96 11.99
C ARG A 106 5.17 -5.61 10.63
N LYS A 107 5.78 -5.10 9.56
CA LYS A 107 5.62 -5.59 8.18
C LYS A 107 6.89 -6.31 7.74
N ASP A 108 6.78 -7.61 7.47
CA ASP A 108 7.91 -8.40 6.95
C ASP A 108 8.37 -7.84 5.59
N GLY A 109 9.68 -7.65 5.45
CA GLY A 109 10.29 -7.15 4.21
C GLY A 109 10.34 -5.63 4.04
N ASN A 110 9.92 -4.83 5.03
CA ASN A 110 9.93 -3.37 4.87
C ASN A 110 11.29 -2.72 5.12
N LEU A 111 11.71 -1.99 4.08
CA LEU A 111 12.81 -1.06 4.05
C LEU A 111 12.54 0.11 5.01
N GLN A 112 13.13 0.10 6.21
CA GLN A 112 13.09 1.22 7.17
C GLN A 112 13.52 2.53 6.48
N VAL A 113 12.66 3.54 6.37
CA VAL A 113 12.93 4.77 5.62
C VAL A 113 13.32 5.87 6.59
N MET A 114 14.59 6.27 6.56
CA MET A 114 15.07 7.47 7.23
C MET A 114 15.47 8.47 6.15
N GLU A 115 14.91 9.68 6.21
CA GLU A 115 15.24 10.80 5.33
C GLU A 115 15.62 12.04 6.15
N LEU A 116 16.80 12.59 5.90
CA LEU A 116 17.20 13.92 6.35
C LEU A 116 17.21 14.87 5.16
N ARG A 117 16.70 16.08 5.35
CA ARG A 117 16.73 17.16 4.36
C ARG A 117 17.39 18.39 4.97
N LEU A 118 18.39 18.90 4.28
CA LEU A 118 19.01 20.19 4.52
C LEU A 118 18.57 21.13 3.40
N ASP A 119 17.89 22.21 3.76
CA ASP A 119 17.46 23.28 2.89
C ASP A 119 18.15 24.58 3.33
N GLY A 120 19.36 24.79 2.79
CA GLY A 120 20.15 25.99 2.98
C GLY A 120 20.35 26.71 1.64
N ASP A 121 20.59 28.02 1.70
CA ASP A 121 21.01 28.79 0.53
C ASP A 121 22.54 28.96 0.57
N PRO A 122 23.30 28.54 -0.47
CA PRO A 122 22.87 27.95 -1.76
C PRO A 122 22.86 26.41 -1.78
N LEU A 123 23.09 25.77 -0.64
CA LEU A 123 23.34 24.33 -0.50
C LEU A 123 22.12 23.57 0.00
N LYS A 124 21.60 22.67 -0.83
CA LYS A 124 20.55 21.71 -0.47
C LYS A 124 21.12 20.31 -0.40
N GLY A 125 20.72 19.56 0.62
CA GLY A 125 21.17 18.19 0.85
C GLY A 125 20.02 17.26 1.21
N ARG A 126 20.06 16.01 0.74
CA ARG A 126 19.12 14.97 1.13
C ARG A 126 19.89 13.69 1.46
N PHE A 127 19.55 13.03 2.55
CA PHE A 127 20.14 11.75 2.94
C PHE A 127 19.02 10.76 3.24
N GLY A 128 19.02 9.59 2.62
CA GLY A 128 17.95 8.60 2.81
C GLY A 128 17.53 7.93 1.53
N GLY A 129 16.21 7.73 1.36
CA GLY A 129 15.62 7.27 0.10
C GLY A 129 15.63 8.37 -0.95
N LEU A 130 16.37 8.17 -2.03
CA LEU A 130 16.53 9.11 -3.14
C LEU A 130 16.02 8.45 -4.43
N SER A 131 15.40 9.24 -5.30
CA SER A 131 15.03 8.81 -6.65
C SER A 131 15.91 9.56 -7.64
N PHE A 132 16.85 8.86 -8.26
CA PHE A 132 17.66 9.43 -9.33
C PHE A 132 16.93 9.22 -10.66
N ARG A 133 16.60 10.31 -11.37
CA ARG A 133 16.00 10.27 -12.71
C ARG A 133 17.00 10.85 -13.71
N SER A 134 17.47 10.04 -14.66
CA SER A 134 18.38 10.53 -15.68
C SER A 134 17.61 11.38 -16.70
N GLN A 135 18.13 12.57 -17.02
CA GLN A 135 17.61 13.38 -18.12
C GLN A 135 18.01 12.83 -19.50
N ASN A 136 19.01 11.93 -19.54
CA ASN A 136 19.45 11.27 -20.76
C ASN A 136 19.48 9.74 -20.54
N PRO A 137 18.52 8.99 -21.11
CA PRO A 137 18.40 7.55 -20.87
C PRO A 137 19.59 6.73 -21.43
N TYR A 138 20.43 7.34 -22.28
CA TYR A 138 21.59 6.67 -22.87
C TYR A 138 22.84 6.69 -21.98
N THR A 139 22.91 7.54 -20.94
CA THR A 139 24.10 7.67 -20.07
C THR A 139 23.89 7.13 -18.66
N SER A 140 22.65 7.04 -18.18
CA SER A 140 22.31 6.42 -16.90
C SER A 140 20.82 6.07 -16.82
N TYR A 141 20.49 5.04 -16.03
CA TYR A 141 19.11 4.61 -15.80
C TYR A 141 18.55 5.25 -14.53
N SER A 142 17.24 5.44 -14.48
CA SER A 142 16.55 5.92 -13.28
C SER A 142 16.56 4.84 -12.19
N ALA A 143 16.95 5.20 -10.97
CA ALA A 143 17.12 4.25 -9.88
C ALA A 143 16.68 4.83 -8.55
N ARG A 144 16.08 3.99 -7.69
CA ARG A 144 15.92 4.30 -6.27
C ARG A 144 17.22 3.97 -5.54
N LEU A 145 17.77 4.97 -4.86
CA LEU A 145 19.03 4.89 -4.12
C LEU A 145 18.74 5.05 -2.63
N ARG A 146 19.54 4.38 -1.79
CA ARG A 146 19.77 4.85 -0.42
C ARG A 146 21.11 5.55 -0.37
N GLY A 147 21.10 6.85 -0.14
CA GLY A 147 22.31 7.64 -0.29
C GLY A 147 22.19 9.08 0.15
N LEU A 148 23.17 9.86 -0.28
CA LEU A 148 23.32 11.29 -0.07
C LEU A 148 23.24 12.00 -1.42
N GLU A 149 22.35 12.99 -1.53
CA GLU A 149 22.27 13.94 -2.63
C GLU A 149 22.70 15.32 -2.09
N LEU A 150 23.58 15.99 -2.81
CA LEU A 150 24.01 17.36 -2.55
C LEU A 150 23.81 18.17 -3.82
N SER A 151 23.12 19.30 -3.71
CA SER A 151 22.93 20.24 -4.82
C SER A 151 23.26 21.66 -4.37
N ALA A 152 23.92 22.40 -5.25
CA ALA A 152 24.25 23.80 -5.08
C ALA A 152 23.71 24.58 -6.26
N GLN A 153 22.89 25.59 -6.00
CA GLN A 153 22.28 26.41 -7.02
C GLN A 153 22.94 27.80 -7.02
N PHE A 154 23.69 28.11 -8.09
CA PHE A 154 24.30 29.42 -8.29
C PHE A 154 23.55 30.18 -9.40
N PRO A 155 23.66 31.52 -9.48
CA PRO A 155 22.88 32.32 -10.44
C PRO A 155 23.06 31.97 -11.92
N ARG A 156 24.14 31.26 -12.28
CA ARG A 156 24.48 30.93 -13.69
C ARG A 156 24.62 29.44 -13.97
N PHE A 157 24.66 28.60 -12.96
CA PHE A 157 24.83 27.15 -13.11
C PHE A 157 24.39 26.44 -11.83
N ALA A 158 23.95 25.19 -11.97
CA ALA A 158 23.63 24.30 -10.86
C ALA A 158 24.59 23.10 -10.87
N VAL A 159 25.06 22.70 -9.70
CA VAL A 159 25.92 21.52 -9.53
C VAL A 159 25.22 20.58 -8.58
N GLY A 160 25.00 19.34 -9.00
CA GLY A 160 24.43 18.28 -8.18
C GLY A 160 25.32 17.04 -8.19
N ALA A 161 25.46 16.39 -7.05
CA ALA A 161 26.12 15.11 -6.92
C ALA A 161 25.26 14.18 -6.06
N THR A 162 25.06 12.95 -6.52
CA THR A 162 24.32 11.91 -5.79
C THR A 162 25.22 10.70 -5.58
N PHE A 163 25.36 10.28 -4.33
CA PHE A 163 26.16 9.11 -3.92
C PHE A 163 25.25 8.16 -3.14
N GLY A 164 25.09 6.92 -3.58
CA GLY A 164 24.20 6.00 -2.88
C GLY A 164 24.33 4.57 -3.32
N ARG A 165 23.89 3.67 -2.44
CA ARG A 165 23.70 2.26 -2.75
C ARG A 165 22.33 2.08 -3.39
N VAL A 166 22.27 1.55 -4.61
CA VAL A 166 21.01 1.19 -5.27
C VAL A 166 20.21 0.27 -4.36
N GLN A 167 18.93 0.61 -4.15
CA GLN A 167 17.99 -0.22 -3.41
C GLN A 167 17.07 -0.95 -4.36
N GLY A 168 16.97 -2.25 -4.13
CA GLY A 168 16.33 -3.19 -5.03
C GLY A 168 17.37 -4.06 -5.70
N ILE A 169 17.02 -5.33 -5.90
CA ILE A 169 17.61 -6.07 -7.01
C ILE A 169 17.09 -5.36 -8.25
N ALA A 170 17.98 -4.91 -9.14
CA ALA A 170 17.55 -4.53 -10.47
C ALA A 170 16.92 -5.78 -11.11
N ALA A 171 15.61 -5.94 -10.94
CA ALA A 171 14.84 -6.91 -11.68
C ALA A 171 14.70 -6.36 -13.08
N LYS A 172 15.78 -6.46 -13.86
CA LYS A 172 15.67 -6.40 -15.30
C LYS A 172 14.93 -7.66 -15.70
N LYS A 173 13.62 -7.57 -15.89
CA LYS A 173 12.92 -8.56 -16.70
C LYS A 173 13.37 -8.28 -18.14
N THR A 174 14.50 -8.88 -18.51
CA THR A 174 14.94 -8.85 -19.90
C THR A 174 13.99 -9.78 -20.64
N PHE A 175 12.93 -9.22 -21.21
CA PHE A 175 12.30 -9.89 -22.34
C PHE A 175 13.30 -9.79 -23.49
N GLN A 176 13.84 -10.91 -23.95
CA GLN A 176 14.41 -10.94 -25.28
C GLN A 176 13.24 -11.01 -26.25
N GLY A 177 13.04 -9.94 -27.02
CA GLY A 177 12.03 -9.93 -28.05
C GLY A 177 12.27 -8.85 -29.08
N ASN A 178 12.73 -9.28 -30.25
CA ASN A 178 12.45 -8.62 -31.54
C ASN A 178 11.21 -9.28 -32.22
N THR A 179 10.45 -10.16 -31.54
CA THR A 179 9.73 -11.28 -32.20
C THR A 179 8.34 -11.69 -31.63
N ALA A 180 7.62 -10.86 -30.88
CA ALA A 180 6.31 -11.25 -30.32
C ALA A 180 5.14 -10.43 -30.90
N GLN A 181 4.07 -11.12 -31.28
CA GLN A 181 2.78 -10.57 -31.68
C GLN A 181 1.72 -11.19 -30.77
N GLU A 182 0.81 -10.37 -30.24
CA GLU A 182 -0.31 -10.83 -29.44
C GLU A 182 -1.63 -10.34 -30.07
N THR A 183 -2.70 -11.09 -29.87
CA THR A 183 -4.01 -10.77 -30.41
C THR A 183 -5.06 -10.98 -29.33
N ILE A 184 -5.84 -9.92 -29.09
CA ILE A 184 -6.92 -9.88 -28.12
C ILE A 184 -8.23 -9.83 -28.90
N VAL A 185 -9.11 -10.79 -28.65
CA VAL A 185 -10.43 -10.84 -29.27
C VAL A 185 -11.46 -10.23 -28.32
N TYR A 186 -12.12 -9.15 -28.74
CA TYR A 186 -13.16 -8.51 -27.95
C TYR A 186 -14.54 -9.09 -28.25
N GLU A 187 -15.23 -9.62 -27.24
CA GLU A 187 -16.52 -10.31 -27.41
C GLU A 187 -17.50 -10.09 -26.22
N PRO A 188 -18.82 -10.25 -26.40
CA PRO A 188 -19.82 -9.89 -25.38
C PRO A 188 -19.85 -10.71 -24.09
N GLN A 189 -19.19 -11.87 -24.05
CA GLN A 189 -19.22 -12.79 -22.90
C GLN A 189 -17.81 -13.11 -22.39
N ALA A 190 -16.82 -12.29 -22.76
CA ALA A 190 -15.45 -12.43 -22.30
C ALA A 190 -15.22 -11.70 -20.97
N PRO A 191 -14.15 -12.05 -20.24
CA PRO A 191 -13.74 -11.34 -19.04
C PRO A 191 -13.47 -9.86 -19.31
N TYR A 192 -13.61 -9.03 -18.28
CA TYR A 192 -13.42 -7.58 -18.39
C TYR A 192 -12.09 -7.17 -19.04
N GLY A 193 -10.97 -7.76 -18.59
CA GLY A 193 -9.64 -7.53 -19.13
C GLY A 193 -9.10 -8.73 -19.93
N PRO A 194 -8.02 -8.54 -20.71
CA PRO A 194 -7.43 -9.59 -21.52
C PRO A 194 -7.09 -10.83 -20.68
N SER A 195 -7.74 -11.94 -21.00
CA SER A 195 -7.62 -13.20 -20.26
C SER A 195 -7.42 -14.37 -21.22
N PRO A 196 -6.69 -15.44 -20.83
CA PRO A 196 -6.49 -16.61 -21.68
C PRO A 196 -7.81 -17.25 -22.12
N SER A 197 -7.92 -17.53 -23.42
CA SER A 197 -9.02 -18.21 -24.08
C SER A 197 -8.51 -19.35 -24.98
N THR A 198 -9.41 -20.09 -25.62
CA THR A 198 -9.06 -21.23 -26.49
C THR A 198 -8.17 -20.87 -27.69
N SER A 199 -8.18 -19.61 -28.13
CA SER A 199 -7.48 -19.16 -29.35
C SER A 199 -6.54 -17.98 -29.13
N GLY A 200 -6.25 -17.60 -27.89
CA GLY A 200 -5.42 -16.43 -27.57
C GLY A 200 -5.92 -15.73 -26.32
N LEU A 201 -5.95 -14.40 -26.34
CA LEU A 201 -6.59 -13.60 -25.30
C LEU A 201 -7.98 -13.17 -25.73
N SER A 202 -8.92 -13.13 -24.79
CA SER A 202 -10.24 -12.55 -24.97
C SER A 202 -10.54 -11.50 -23.90
N ALA A 203 -11.26 -10.45 -24.27
CA ALA A 203 -11.72 -9.41 -23.37
C ALA A 203 -13.14 -8.95 -23.73
N SER A 204 -13.86 -8.35 -22.78
CA SER A 204 -15.21 -7.86 -23.04
C SER A 204 -15.19 -6.68 -24.00
N TRP A 205 -16.03 -6.72 -25.02
CA TRP A 205 -16.23 -5.59 -25.94
C TRP A 205 -16.89 -4.37 -25.27
N ASP A 206 -17.44 -4.53 -24.06
CA ASP A 206 -18.07 -3.46 -23.28
C ASP A 206 -17.08 -2.35 -22.91
N GLY A 207 -15.79 -2.69 -22.80
CA GLY A 207 -14.72 -1.77 -22.44
C GLY A 207 -14.68 -1.45 -20.94
N MET A 208 -13.78 -0.54 -20.59
CA MET A 208 -13.49 -0.21 -19.20
C MET A 208 -14.51 0.76 -18.58
N GLU A 209 -14.77 0.56 -17.30
CA GLU A 209 -15.41 1.53 -16.41
C GLU A 209 -14.43 2.66 -16.12
N TYR A 210 -14.87 3.90 -16.34
CA TYR A 210 -14.03 5.07 -16.12
C TYR A 210 -14.82 6.24 -15.52
N TYR A 211 -14.05 7.15 -14.94
CA TYR A 211 -14.53 8.39 -14.33
C TYR A 211 -13.82 9.57 -14.99
N PHE A 212 -14.54 10.68 -15.13
CA PHE A 212 -13.94 11.93 -15.59
C PHE A 212 -13.20 12.59 -14.44
N LEU A 213 -11.99 13.04 -14.72
CA LEU A 213 -11.17 13.82 -13.79
C LEU A 213 -11.44 15.30 -14.04
N SER A 214 -11.52 16.09 -12.96
CA SER A 214 -11.67 17.55 -13.07
C SER A 214 -10.36 18.24 -13.46
N GLU A 215 -9.23 17.62 -13.16
CA GLU A 215 -7.88 18.11 -13.43
C GLU A 215 -6.94 16.94 -13.80
N PRO A 216 -5.78 17.20 -14.41
CA PRO A 216 -4.80 16.15 -14.73
C PRO A 216 -4.38 15.36 -13.49
N TYR A 217 -4.36 14.04 -13.61
CA TYR A 217 -3.93 13.13 -12.56
C TYR A 217 -2.48 12.71 -12.76
N ASP A 218 -1.64 12.93 -11.74
CA ASP A 218 -0.25 12.48 -11.74
C ASP A 218 -0.09 11.28 -10.79
N PRO A 219 0.08 10.04 -11.30
CA PRO A 219 0.19 8.84 -10.47
C PRO A 219 1.43 8.82 -9.56
N ASP A 220 2.44 9.67 -9.82
CA ASP A 220 3.64 9.74 -8.97
C ASP A 220 3.40 10.57 -7.69
N PHE A 221 2.40 11.46 -7.70
CA PHE A 221 2.12 12.39 -6.60
C PHE A 221 0.70 12.27 -6.03
N MET A 222 -0.23 11.67 -6.76
CA MET A 222 -1.62 11.49 -6.39
C MET A 222 -1.95 10.01 -6.18
N GLY A 223 -2.79 9.71 -5.20
CA GLY A 223 -3.35 8.37 -4.99
C GLY A 223 -4.78 8.27 -5.51
N CYS A 224 -5.28 7.05 -5.52
CA CYS A 224 -6.69 6.74 -5.78
C CYS A 224 -7.21 5.80 -4.69
N TRP A 225 -8.44 6.04 -4.24
CA TRP A 225 -9.05 5.31 -3.13
C TRP A 225 -10.53 5.06 -3.41
N ILE A 226 -11.05 4.00 -2.81
CA ILE A 226 -12.49 3.89 -2.56
C ILE A 226 -12.74 4.43 -1.15
N ARG A 227 -13.54 5.48 -1.06
CA ARG A 227 -14.02 6.02 0.21
C ARG A 227 -15.39 5.44 0.51
N TYR A 228 -15.57 4.91 1.71
CA TYR A 228 -16.87 4.46 2.20
C TYR A 228 -17.49 5.55 3.06
N ASP A 229 -18.77 5.84 2.87
CA ASP A 229 -19.50 6.89 3.57
C ASP A 229 -20.92 6.45 3.94
N ASP A 230 -21.52 7.14 4.90
CA ASP A 230 -22.94 6.96 5.21
C ASP A 230 -23.82 7.64 4.15
N GLU A 231 -24.95 7.02 3.83
CA GLU A 231 -25.93 7.63 2.95
C GLU A 231 -26.86 8.54 3.75
N HIS A 232 -26.82 9.83 3.44
CA HIS A 232 -27.59 10.84 4.13
C HIS A 232 -28.86 11.25 3.37
N GLU A 233 -29.29 10.45 2.38
CA GLU A 233 -30.50 10.76 1.61
C GLU A 233 -31.75 10.73 2.52
N PRO A 234 -32.55 11.82 2.58
CA PRO A 234 -33.69 11.89 3.49
C PRO A 234 -34.76 10.84 3.15
N GLY A 235 -35.01 9.90 4.06
CA GLY A 235 -36.13 8.94 4.01
C GLY A 235 -35.78 7.52 3.57
N GLU A 236 -34.69 7.34 2.81
CA GLU A 236 -34.20 6.02 2.36
C GLU A 236 -32.72 5.77 2.70
N GLY A 237 -31.99 6.81 3.15
CA GLY A 237 -30.59 6.70 3.53
C GLY A 237 -30.37 5.76 4.71
N ARG A 238 -29.42 4.86 4.54
CA ARG A 238 -28.92 3.95 5.58
C ARG A 238 -27.49 4.32 5.93
N SER A 239 -27.05 4.01 7.15
CA SER A 239 -25.62 4.06 7.46
C SER A 239 -24.88 2.87 6.84
N LEU A 240 -23.57 3.01 6.65
CA LEU A 240 -22.72 1.90 6.22
C LEU A 240 -22.85 0.70 7.17
N GLU A 241 -22.92 0.96 8.48
CA GLU A 241 -23.10 -0.05 9.50
C GLU A 241 -24.42 -0.82 9.33
N GLU A 242 -25.53 -0.11 9.10
CA GLU A 242 -26.85 -0.71 8.88
C GLU A 242 -26.86 -1.61 7.64
N THR A 243 -26.25 -1.15 6.55
CA THR A 243 -26.11 -1.94 5.33
C THR A 243 -25.25 -3.17 5.57
N LEU A 244 -24.09 -3.05 6.22
CA LEU A 244 -23.26 -4.22 6.55
C LEU A 244 -24.00 -5.21 7.46
N ASN A 245 -24.78 -4.73 8.43
CA ASN A 245 -25.60 -5.58 9.31
C ASN A 245 -26.68 -6.35 8.53
N LEU A 246 -27.35 -5.71 7.57
CA LEU A 246 -28.37 -6.35 6.73
C LEU A 246 -27.81 -7.55 5.94
N TRP A 247 -26.52 -7.49 5.62
CA TRP A 247 -25.80 -8.51 4.85
C TRP A 247 -24.95 -9.46 5.73
N ASP A 248 -25.20 -9.53 7.04
CA ASP A 248 -24.46 -10.34 8.02
C ASP A 248 -22.95 -10.04 8.11
N LEU A 249 -22.55 -8.84 7.68
CA LEU A 249 -21.17 -8.35 7.66
C LEU A 249 -20.93 -7.19 8.66
N GLY A 250 -21.88 -6.90 9.55
CA GLY A 250 -21.78 -5.79 10.51
C GLY A 250 -20.56 -5.85 11.42
N TYR A 251 -20.01 -7.05 11.67
CA TYR A 251 -18.76 -7.20 12.42
C TYR A 251 -17.53 -6.58 11.74
N LEU A 252 -17.63 -6.23 10.45
CA LEU A 252 -16.60 -5.49 9.73
C LEU A 252 -16.68 -3.99 9.97
N TYR A 253 -17.78 -3.47 10.52
CA TYR A 253 -17.89 -2.04 10.81
C TYR A 253 -17.04 -1.67 12.02
N ILE A 254 -16.35 -0.53 11.92
CA ILE A 254 -15.54 0.05 13.00
C ILE A 254 -15.92 1.53 13.11
N GLU A 255 -16.08 2.04 14.33
CA GLU A 255 -16.42 3.45 14.53
C GLU A 255 -15.26 4.40 14.20
N ASP A 256 -14.01 3.97 14.44
CA ASP A 256 -12.80 4.75 14.16
C ASP A 256 -12.31 4.55 12.70
N PRO A 257 -12.23 5.62 11.88
CA PRO A 257 -11.66 5.55 10.54
C PRO A 257 -10.17 5.24 10.44
N ALA A 258 -9.43 5.43 11.53
CA ALA A 258 -8.05 4.96 11.65
C ALA A 258 -7.94 3.53 12.19
N GLY A 259 -9.07 2.93 12.57
CA GLY A 259 -9.17 1.56 13.06
C GLY A 259 -8.69 0.53 12.04
N ARG A 260 -8.13 -0.58 12.54
CA ARG A 260 -7.66 -1.69 11.70
C ARG A 260 -8.71 -2.80 11.66
N GLY A 261 -8.69 -3.59 10.59
CA GLY A 261 -9.49 -4.83 10.54
C GLY A 261 -10.91 -4.71 10.00
N GLY A 262 -11.33 -3.55 9.51
CA GLY A 262 -12.71 -3.32 9.07
C GLY A 262 -12.89 -2.10 8.16
N LEU A 263 -14.13 -1.65 8.06
CA LEU A 263 -14.61 -0.53 7.27
C LEU A 263 -15.30 0.47 8.18
N SER A 264 -15.25 1.74 7.80
CA SER A 264 -15.89 2.82 8.55
C SER A 264 -16.28 3.94 7.60
N ALA A 265 -17.29 4.71 7.99
CA ALA A 265 -17.66 5.92 7.26
C ALA A 265 -16.50 6.92 7.30
N GLY A 266 -16.18 7.51 6.15
CA GLY A 266 -15.01 8.36 5.93
C GLY A 266 -13.69 7.61 5.69
N SER A 267 -13.63 6.28 5.86
CA SER A 267 -12.39 5.54 5.55
C SER A 267 -12.09 5.51 4.06
N LYS A 268 -10.81 5.65 3.73
CA LYS A 268 -10.30 5.55 2.36
C LYS A 268 -9.47 4.27 2.22
N VAL A 269 -9.93 3.34 1.39
CA VAL A 269 -9.19 2.13 1.05
C VAL A 269 -8.43 2.36 -0.26
N PRO A 270 -7.08 2.31 -0.25
CA PRO A 270 -6.30 2.62 -1.43
C PRO A 270 -6.52 1.61 -2.55
N LEU A 271 -6.61 2.11 -3.78
CA LEU A 271 -6.51 1.31 -4.99
C LEU A 271 -5.03 1.17 -5.35
N ALA A 272 -4.60 -0.06 -5.58
CA ALA A 272 -3.24 -0.31 -6.04
C ALA A 272 -3.06 0.26 -7.45
N THR A 273 -1.86 0.72 -7.79
CA THR A 273 -1.53 1.30 -9.10
C THR A 273 -1.85 0.37 -10.28
N GLY A 274 -1.84 -0.95 -10.07
CA GLY A 274 -2.24 -1.94 -11.07
C GLY A 274 -3.76 -2.16 -11.22
N GLN A 275 -4.60 -1.43 -10.48
CA GLN A 275 -6.06 -1.55 -10.53
C GLN A 275 -6.72 -0.45 -11.37
N PHE A 276 -5.98 0.57 -11.79
CA PHE A 276 -6.48 1.67 -12.60
C PHE A 276 -5.41 2.16 -13.59
N VAL A 277 -5.81 3.03 -14.50
CA VAL A 277 -4.93 3.72 -15.46
C VAL A 277 -5.53 5.09 -15.77
N SER A 278 -4.67 6.12 -15.87
CA SER A 278 -5.06 7.45 -16.33
C SER A 278 -5.05 7.49 -17.85
N VAL A 279 -6.10 8.03 -18.46
CA VAL A 279 -6.21 8.18 -19.91
C VAL A 279 -6.44 9.66 -20.22
N SER A 280 -5.47 10.29 -20.86
CA SER A 280 -5.56 11.67 -21.33
C SER A 280 -5.79 11.67 -22.84
N SER A 281 -6.97 12.11 -23.28
CA SER A 281 -7.31 12.22 -24.72
C SER A 281 -7.93 13.59 -25.02
N SER A 282 -9.25 13.65 -25.25
CA SER A 282 -10.02 14.90 -25.23
C SER A 282 -10.31 15.38 -23.80
N ASP A 283 -10.49 14.42 -22.91
CA ASP A 283 -10.80 14.61 -21.51
C ASP A 283 -9.79 13.81 -20.67
N GLU A 284 -9.58 14.26 -19.43
CA GLU A 284 -8.82 13.51 -18.42
C GLU A 284 -9.73 12.47 -17.79
N MET A 285 -9.29 11.22 -17.78
CA MET A 285 -10.09 10.09 -17.30
C MET A 285 -9.27 9.15 -16.42
N LEU A 286 -9.94 8.52 -15.46
CA LEU A 286 -9.39 7.41 -14.68
C LEU A 286 -10.21 6.16 -14.97
N ALA A 287 -9.59 5.19 -15.62
CA ALA A 287 -10.21 3.93 -16.02
C ALA A 287 -9.76 2.79 -15.10
N LEU A 288 -10.69 1.92 -14.71
CA LEU A 288 -10.42 0.77 -13.85
C LEU A 288 -9.99 -0.43 -14.68
N ARG A 289 -8.98 -1.18 -14.23
CA ARG A 289 -8.50 -2.41 -14.89
C ARG A 289 -9.32 -3.65 -14.51
N SER A 290 -10.29 -3.50 -13.61
CA SER A 290 -11.29 -4.49 -13.26
C SER A 290 -12.58 -3.80 -12.88
N GLU A 291 -13.73 -4.46 -13.05
CA GLU A 291 -15.02 -3.92 -12.62
C GLU A 291 -14.99 -3.48 -11.16
N ILE A 292 -15.63 -2.34 -10.86
CA ILE A 292 -15.67 -1.79 -9.51
C ILE A 292 -16.29 -2.75 -8.51
N ARG A 293 -17.32 -3.52 -8.92
CA ARG A 293 -17.90 -4.59 -8.09
C ARG A 293 -16.87 -5.64 -7.70
N SER A 294 -15.95 -5.98 -8.62
CA SER A 294 -14.86 -6.91 -8.34
C SER A 294 -13.83 -6.33 -7.36
N ILE A 295 -13.55 -5.03 -7.48
CA ILE A 295 -12.69 -4.32 -6.53
C ILE A 295 -13.33 -4.30 -5.14
N LEU A 296 -14.60 -3.92 -5.03
CA LEU A 296 -15.36 -3.91 -3.78
C LEU A 296 -15.37 -5.30 -3.13
N ARG A 297 -15.70 -6.35 -3.90
CA ARG A 297 -15.60 -7.74 -3.43
C ARG A 297 -14.22 -8.05 -2.84
N GLY A 298 -13.16 -7.70 -3.55
CA GLY A 298 -11.78 -7.89 -3.10
C GLY A 298 -11.48 -7.15 -1.79
N GLN A 299 -11.99 -5.92 -1.63
CA GLN A 299 -11.84 -5.13 -0.41
C GLN A 299 -12.61 -5.76 0.77
N ILE A 300 -13.86 -6.20 0.58
CA ILE A 300 -14.63 -6.91 1.62
C ILE A 300 -13.91 -8.20 2.04
N GLN A 301 -13.45 -9.01 1.08
CA GLN A 301 -12.69 -10.23 1.40
C GLN A 301 -11.39 -9.92 2.14
N SER A 302 -10.73 -8.81 1.80
CA SER A 302 -9.53 -8.35 2.51
C SER A 302 -9.85 -7.91 3.94
N ALA A 303 -10.94 -7.16 4.14
CA ALA A 303 -11.42 -6.75 5.46
C ALA A 303 -11.74 -7.97 6.34
N ILE A 304 -12.43 -8.98 5.78
CA ILE A 304 -12.68 -10.25 6.49
C ILE A 304 -11.38 -10.96 6.90
N ARG A 305 -10.37 -10.99 6.01
CA ARG A 305 -9.05 -11.57 6.35
C ARG A 305 -8.35 -10.80 7.46
N SER A 306 -8.38 -9.47 7.40
CA SER A 306 -7.79 -8.60 8.43
C SER A 306 -8.50 -8.79 9.77
N TYR A 307 -9.84 -8.78 9.79
CA TYR A 307 -10.66 -9.03 10.96
C TYR A 307 -10.31 -10.37 11.64
N ASN A 308 -10.25 -11.45 10.85
CA ASN A 308 -9.88 -12.77 11.36
C ASN A 308 -8.47 -12.79 11.96
N SER A 309 -7.51 -12.13 11.30
CA SER A 309 -6.13 -12.06 11.77
C SER A 309 -6.02 -11.29 13.09
N GLU A 310 -6.74 -10.19 13.21
CA GLU A 310 -6.74 -9.33 14.40
C GLU A 310 -7.38 -10.02 15.60
N HIS A 311 -8.45 -10.79 15.37
CA HIS A 311 -9.17 -11.53 16.40
C HIS A 311 -8.65 -12.96 16.62
N GLY A 312 -7.57 -13.37 15.92
CA GLY A 312 -6.99 -14.71 16.03
C GLY A 312 -7.93 -15.85 15.60
N LEU A 313 -8.92 -15.57 14.74
CA LEU A 313 -9.91 -16.54 14.29
C LEU A 313 -9.31 -17.50 13.27
N THR A 314 -9.30 -18.79 13.60
CA THR A 314 -8.74 -19.86 12.75
C THR A 314 -9.70 -21.04 12.64
N GLY A 315 -9.51 -21.88 11.62
CA GLY A 315 -10.30 -23.10 11.41
C GLY A 315 -11.79 -22.81 11.15
N GLY A 316 -12.66 -23.48 11.91
CA GLY A 316 -14.11 -23.33 11.78
C GLY A 316 -14.67 -21.99 12.30
N ASN A 317 -13.90 -21.27 13.12
CA ASN A 317 -14.31 -19.97 13.67
C ASN A 317 -13.98 -18.80 12.74
N GLN A 318 -13.25 -19.07 11.64
CA GLN A 318 -12.88 -18.06 10.68
C GLN A 318 -14.12 -17.55 9.94
N LYS A 319 -14.31 -16.23 9.98
CA LYS A 319 -15.31 -15.56 9.14
C LYS A 319 -14.94 -15.74 7.67
N ARG A 320 -15.92 -16.04 6.83
CA ARG A 320 -15.73 -16.24 5.39
C ARG A 320 -16.65 -15.30 4.62
N TYR A 321 -16.26 -15.02 3.39
CA TYR A 321 -17.14 -14.30 2.48
C TYR A 321 -18.44 -15.10 2.31
N PRO A 322 -19.61 -14.52 2.67
CA PRO A 322 -20.84 -15.30 2.84
C PRO A 322 -21.54 -15.61 1.52
N PHE A 323 -21.15 -14.94 0.44
CA PHE A 323 -21.81 -15.06 -0.86
C PHE A 323 -21.09 -16.03 -1.79
N VAL A 324 -21.88 -16.70 -2.63
CA VAL A 324 -21.37 -17.48 -3.76
C VAL A 324 -20.99 -16.52 -4.89
N TYR A 325 -19.80 -16.69 -5.45
CA TYR A 325 -19.30 -15.86 -6.54
C TYR A 325 -20.25 -15.88 -7.74
N GLY A 326 -20.68 -14.69 -8.20
CA GLY A 326 -21.60 -14.51 -9.31
C GLY A 326 -23.06 -14.79 -9.00
N SER A 327 -23.43 -15.03 -7.74
CA SER A 327 -24.83 -15.19 -7.34
C SER A 327 -25.59 -13.87 -7.39
N GLU A 328 -26.91 -13.94 -7.58
CA GLU A 328 -27.79 -12.77 -7.53
C GLU A 328 -27.71 -12.04 -6.18
N THR A 329 -27.57 -12.79 -5.08
CA THR A 329 -27.39 -12.25 -3.74
C THR A 329 -26.08 -11.46 -3.60
N GLU A 330 -24.98 -11.99 -4.16
CA GLU A 330 -23.70 -11.27 -4.19
C GLU A 330 -23.82 -9.97 -4.99
N ALA A 331 -24.46 -10.04 -6.16
CA ALA A 331 -24.66 -8.88 -7.02
C ALA A 331 -25.52 -7.80 -6.33
N ALA A 332 -26.58 -8.21 -5.62
CA ALA A 332 -27.43 -7.31 -4.85
C ALA A 332 -26.65 -6.62 -3.73
N PHE A 333 -25.87 -7.38 -2.95
CA PHE A 333 -24.99 -6.81 -1.91
C PHE A 333 -23.97 -5.81 -2.47
N LEU A 334 -23.25 -6.20 -3.53
CA LEU A 334 -22.24 -5.33 -4.12
C LEU A 334 -22.87 -4.07 -4.73
N ASN A 335 -24.08 -4.16 -5.27
CA ASN A 335 -24.84 -3.00 -5.75
C ASN A 335 -25.28 -2.09 -4.61
N ASP A 336 -25.71 -2.67 -3.49
CA ASP A 336 -26.11 -1.91 -2.30
C ASP A 336 -24.94 -1.05 -1.80
N LEU A 337 -23.74 -1.66 -1.67
CA LEU A 337 -22.53 -0.92 -1.33
C LEU A 337 -22.13 0.11 -2.40
N LEU A 338 -22.18 -0.29 -3.67
CA LEU A 338 -21.73 0.51 -4.81
C LEU A 338 -22.55 1.79 -4.97
N SER A 339 -23.87 1.67 -4.86
CA SER A 339 -24.77 2.81 -5.03
C SER A 339 -24.80 3.67 -3.78
N HIS A 340 -24.97 3.10 -2.59
CA HIS A 340 -25.28 3.90 -1.39
C HIS A 340 -24.04 4.40 -0.65
N HIS A 341 -22.92 3.67 -0.67
CA HIS A 341 -21.83 3.91 0.28
C HIS A 341 -20.46 4.12 -0.33
N ALA A 342 -20.22 3.70 -1.56
CA ALA A 342 -18.90 3.76 -2.18
C ALA A 342 -18.72 5.03 -3.03
N TYR A 343 -17.57 5.67 -2.88
CA TYR A 343 -17.12 6.80 -3.69
C TYR A 343 -15.72 6.52 -4.22
N ILE A 344 -15.45 6.83 -5.48
CA ILE A 344 -14.08 6.87 -5.98
C ILE A 344 -13.53 8.28 -5.78
N VAL A 345 -12.34 8.33 -5.17
CA VAL A 345 -11.63 9.57 -4.87
C VAL A 345 -10.21 9.47 -5.43
N ALA A 346 -9.74 10.53 -6.09
CA ALA A 346 -8.35 10.65 -6.54
C ALA A 346 -7.80 12.06 -6.25
N GLY A 347 -6.54 12.12 -5.85
CA GLY A 347 -5.90 13.36 -5.44
C GLY A 347 -4.75 13.12 -4.46
N THR A 348 -4.38 14.15 -3.70
CA THR A 348 -3.38 14.02 -2.63
C THR A 348 -3.98 13.44 -1.35
N GLU A 349 -3.23 12.59 -0.64
CA GLU A 349 -3.71 11.80 0.51
C GLU A 349 -4.24 12.65 1.68
N ASP A 350 -3.65 13.83 1.91
CA ASP A 350 -4.06 14.77 2.96
C ASP A 350 -4.96 15.87 2.37
N GLY A 351 -6.17 16.03 2.89
CA GLY A 351 -7.27 16.90 2.38
C GLY A 351 -7.00 18.41 2.30
N VAL A 352 -5.73 18.83 2.29
CA VAL A 352 -5.26 20.20 2.01
C VAL A 352 -4.72 20.32 0.57
N GLY A 353 -4.69 19.22 -0.21
CA GLY A 353 -4.26 19.28 -1.61
C GLY A 353 -5.38 19.06 -2.62
N VAL A 354 -4.99 18.95 -3.89
CA VAL A 354 -5.89 18.92 -5.04
C VAL A 354 -6.64 17.59 -5.06
N THR A 355 -7.97 17.66 -5.00
CA THR A 355 -8.86 16.53 -5.30
C THR A 355 -9.26 16.65 -6.77
N VAL A 356 -8.87 15.66 -7.57
CA VAL A 356 -9.13 15.64 -9.01
C VAL A 356 -10.31 14.74 -9.38
N LEU A 357 -10.79 13.96 -8.40
CA LEU A 357 -11.97 13.11 -8.51
C LEU A 357 -12.58 12.90 -7.12
N ASP A 358 -13.89 13.12 -7.00
CA ASP A 358 -14.73 12.70 -5.89
C ASP A 358 -16.14 12.46 -6.46
N ALA A 359 -16.46 11.19 -6.71
CA ALA A 359 -17.70 10.80 -7.38
C ALA A 359 -18.27 9.53 -6.76
N ARG A 360 -19.61 9.37 -6.81
CA ARG A 360 -20.24 8.09 -6.43
C ARG A 360 -19.64 6.98 -7.27
N ALA A 361 -19.38 5.85 -6.63
CA ALA A 361 -18.75 4.73 -7.29
C ALA A 361 -19.64 4.15 -8.40
N ASP A 362 -20.98 4.28 -8.32
CA ASP A 362 -21.92 3.87 -9.38
C ASP A 362 -22.03 4.85 -10.57
N SER A 363 -21.43 6.03 -10.48
CA SER A 363 -21.48 7.05 -11.54
C SER A 363 -20.51 6.80 -12.70
N TYR A 364 -19.87 5.62 -12.73
CA TYR A 364 -18.95 5.26 -13.80
C TYR A 364 -19.66 5.29 -15.16
N VAL A 365 -18.89 5.69 -16.17
CA VAL A 365 -19.32 5.54 -17.55
C VAL A 365 -18.56 4.36 -18.14
N ARG A 366 -19.21 3.67 -19.08
CA ARG A 366 -18.61 2.57 -19.83
C ARG A 366 -18.42 3.04 -21.27
N ARG A 367 -17.17 3.35 -21.63
CA ARG A 367 -16.74 3.63 -23.02
C ARG A 367 -15.87 2.46 -23.48
N ARG A 368 -15.68 2.38 -24.79
CA ARG A 368 -14.75 1.46 -25.47
C ARG A 368 -13.28 1.85 -25.24
N LEU A 369 -12.90 2.03 -23.97
CA LEU A 369 -11.51 2.07 -23.53
C LEU A 369 -11.09 0.62 -23.30
N TYR A 370 -9.96 0.22 -23.86
CA TYR A 370 -9.47 -1.14 -23.75
C TYR A 370 -8.01 -1.13 -23.30
N ASP A 371 -7.75 -1.72 -22.14
CA ASP A 371 -6.39 -2.04 -21.72
C ASP A 371 -5.88 -3.22 -22.56
N LEU A 372 -4.77 -3.00 -23.28
CA LEU A 372 -4.13 -4.05 -24.08
C LEU A 372 -3.32 -5.02 -23.19
N GLY A 373 -3.14 -4.70 -21.90
CA GLY A 373 -2.43 -5.54 -20.94
C GLY A 373 -0.90 -5.56 -21.13
N GLN A 374 -0.39 -4.86 -22.15
CA GLN A 374 1.04 -4.78 -22.48
C GLN A 374 1.55 -3.35 -22.34
N THR A 375 2.76 -3.22 -21.80
CA THR A 375 3.52 -1.96 -21.76
C THR A 375 4.61 -1.99 -22.84
N ASP A 376 5.22 -0.83 -23.13
CA ASP A 376 6.34 -0.70 -24.07
C ASP A 376 6.01 -1.14 -25.52
N VAL A 377 4.75 -0.98 -25.95
CA VAL A 377 4.32 -1.29 -27.32
C VAL A 377 4.93 -0.30 -28.31
N VAL A 378 5.48 -0.79 -29.43
CA VAL A 378 6.08 0.06 -30.45
C VAL A 378 5.03 1.02 -31.02
N PRO A 379 5.25 2.35 -31.00
CA PRO A 379 4.31 3.30 -31.56
C PRO A 379 3.99 3.02 -33.02
N GLY A 380 2.69 2.96 -33.36
CA GLY A 380 2.19 2.67 -34.71
C GLY A 380 2.18 1.18 -35.09
N SER A 381 2.56 0.27 -34.19
CA SER A 381 2.51 -1.19 -34.45
C SER A 381 1.15 -1.82 -34.16
N VAL A 382 0.25 -1.09 -33.50
CA VAL A 382 -1.10 -1.58 -33.17
C VAL A 382 -1.95 -1.65 -34.44
N VAL A 383 -2.40 -2.86 -34.76
CA VAL A 383 -3.35 -3.13 -35.85
C VAL A 383 -4.69 -3.47 -35.24
N VAL A 384 -5.75 -2.80 -35.69
CA VAL A 384 -7.12 -3.05 -35.22
C VAL A 384 -7.94 -3.59 -36.39
N GLU A 385 -8.54 -4.76 -36.19
CA GLU A 385 -9.39 -5.39 -37.19
C GLU A 385 -10.80 -5.62 -36.64
N VAL A 386 -11.79 -5.56 -37.51
CA VAL A 386 -13.20 -5.79 -37.17
C VAL A 386 -13.77 -6.94 -37.97
N ARG A 387 -14.57 -7.77 -37.30
CA ARG A 387 -15.15 -8.95 -37.90
C ARG A 387 -16.47 -8.61 -38.61
N LYS A 388 -16.53 -8.78 -39.92
CA LYS A 388 -17.72 -8.57 -40.76
C LYS A 388 -17.93 -9.75 -41.70
N ALA A 389 -19.15 -10.28 -41.74
CA ALA A 389 -19.50 -11.45 -42.56
C ALA A 389 -18.51 -12.64 -42.42
N GLY A 390 -17.99 -12.85 -41.20
CA GLY A 390 -17.07 -13.94 -40.89
C GLY A 390 -15.59 -13.69 -41.22
N LYS A 391 -15.21 -12.51 -41.74
CA LYS A 391 -13.82 -12.13 -42.04
C LYS A 391 -13.38 -10.94 -41.19
N PHE A 392 -12.11 -10.90 -40.83
CA PHE A 392 -11.49 -9.72 -40.21
C PHE A 392 -11.04 -8.76 -41.30
N LEU A 393 -11.37 -7.48 -41.13
CA LEU A 393 -11.01 -6.39 -42.02
C LEU A 393 -10.34 -5.29 -41.19
N PRO A 394 -9.29 -4.61 -41.70
CA PRO A 394 -8.67 -3.48 -41.01
C PRO A 394 -9.71 -2.39 -40.73
N VAL A 395 -9.71 -1.82 -39.52
CA VAL A 395 -10.71 -0.84 -39.08
C VAL A 395 -10.67 0.44 -39.93
N GLU A 396 -9.54 0.76 -40.54
CA GLU A 396 -9.36 1.89 -41.46
C GLU A 396 -10.28 1.79 -42.70
N THR A 397 -10.75 0.58 -43.01
CA THR A 397 -11.72 0.35 -44.10
C THR A 397 -13.17 0.57 -43.69
N GLU A 398 -13.45 0.73 -42.39
CA GLU A 398 -14.78 0.96 -41.83
C GLU A 398 -14.92 2.41 -41.33
N LEU A 399 -15.38 3.29 -42.23
CA LEU A 399 -15.61 4.73 -42.00
C LEU A 399 -16.33 5.13 -40.70
N PRO A 400 -17.32 4.37 -40.15
CA PRO A 400 -17.97 4.78 -38.90
C PRO A 400 -17.15 4.48 -37.64
N LEU A 401 -15.99 3.81 -37.74
CA LEU A 401 -15.17 3.44 -36.60
C LEU A 401 -13.90 4.29 -36.54
N VAL A 402 -13.85 5.17 -35.54
CA VAL A 402 -12.67 5.95 -35.20
C VAL A 402 -12.08 5.39 -33.90
N PHE A 403 -10.77 5.22 -33.87
CA PHE A 403 -10.05 4.78 -32.68
C PHE A 403 -8.81 5.64 -32.46
N GLN A 404 -8.36 5.69 -31.21
CA GLN A 404 -7.10 6.32 -30.80
C GLN A 404 -6.34 5.33 -29.95
N VAL A 405 -5.02 5.29 -30.12
CA VAL A 405 -4.12 4.47 -29.31
C VAL A 405 -3.28 5.42 -28.47
N ALA A 406 -3.39 5.29 -27.15
CA ALA A 406 -2.48 5.90 -26.21
C ALA A 406 -1.34 4.91 -25.92
N TYR A 407 -0.10 5.40 -25.93
CA TYR A 407 1.08 4.63 -25.55
C TYR A 407 1.56 5.20 -24.22
N ASP A 408 1.72 4.34 -23.22
CA ASP A 408 2.30 4.67 -21.91
C ASP A 408 3.83 4.82 -21.98
#